data_AF-A0A4P9WZN8-F1
#
_entry.id   AF-A0A4P9WZN8-F1
#
_cell.length_a   1.000
_cell.length_b   1.000
_cell.length_c   1.000
_cell.angle_alpha   90.00
_cell.angle_beta   90.00
_cell.angle_gamma   90.00
#
_symmetry.space_group_name_H-M   'P 1'
#
loop_
_entity.id
_entity.type
_entity.pdbx_description
1 polymer ?
#
loop_
_entity_poly.entity_id
_entity_poly.type
_entity_poly.pdbx_seq_one_letter_code
_entity_poly.pdbx_strand_id
1 'polypeptide(L)'
;PAPALSTAARQAGLSDRLTYARVLALHQLWQGYMAELLGLQAPSAAARHRVTAVTTQRLLRADFHGAHMTVTRSRCPNYVGVAGVMVMESHATFQIVGTDDRVRRVPKAGAVFSVQVAPGAFYELYGDGFIARTVERSVKKFRSGTID
;
A
#
# COMPACT_ATOMS: atom_id res chain seq x y z
N PRO A 1 -25.21 27.33 18.68
CA PRO A 1 -24.69 25.95 18.59
C PRO A 1 -24.85 25.38 17.16
N ALA A 2 -23.78 25.43 16.37
CA ALA A 2 -23.74 24.85 15.02
C ALA A 2 -23.48 23.33 15.10
N PRO A 3 -24.13 22.50 14.28
CA PRO A 3 -23.91 21.06 14.33
C PRO A 3 -22.53 20.73 13.75
N ALA A 4 -21.81 19.84 14.41
CA ALA A 4 -20.53 19.32 13.97
C ALA A 4 -20.70 18.65 12.60
N LEU A 5 -20.18 19.30 11.55
CA LEU A 5 -20.03 18.72 10.23
C LEU A 5 -19.20 17.43 10.36
N SER A 6 -19.90 16.32 10.19
CA SER A 6 -19.38 14.96 10.15
C SER A 6 -18.10 14.88 9.32
N THR A 7 -17.06 14.32 9.93
CA THR A 7 -15.73 14.10 9.35
C THR A 7 -15.79 13.29 8.03
N ALA A 8 -16.88 12.55 7.79
CA ALA A 8 -17.10 11.79 6.56
C ALA A 8 -17.31 12.68 5.32
N ALA A 9 -17.90 13.86 5.48
CA ALA A 9 -18.21 14.77 4.36
C ALA A 9 -16.95 15.42 3.75
N ARG A 10 -15.87 15.56 4.53
CA ARG A 10 -14.61 16.17 4.06
C ARG A 10 -13.78 15.25 3.14
N GLN A 11 -13.89 13.93 3.28
CA GLN A 11 -13.12 12.95 2.48
C GLN A 11 -13.79 12.58 1.16
N ALA A 12 -15.11 12.76 1.05
CA ALA A 12 -15.86 12.47 -0.18
C ALA A 12 -15.51 13.44 -1.33
N GLY A 13 -15.21 14.71 -1.04
CA GLY A 13 -14.99 15.72 -2.09
C GLY A 13 -13.70 15.60 -2.90
N LEU A 14 -12.68 14.89 -2.39
CA LEU A 14 -11.40 14.69 -3.09
C LEU A 14 -11.35 13.36 -3.87
N SER A 15 -12.09 12.35 -3.39
CA SER A 15 -12.12 11.01 -3.98
C SER A 15 -12.92 10.97 -5.29
N ASP A 16 -13.95 11.82 -5.45
CA ASP A 16 -14.74 11.95 -6.68
C ASP A 16 -13.96 12.55 -7.87
N ARG A 17 -12.73 13.02 -7.68
CA ARG A 17 -11.90 13.64 -8.74
C ARG A 17 -10.59 12.91 -9.04
N LEU A 18 -10.35 11.78 -8.38
CA LEU A 18 -9.13 10.99 -8.53
C LEU A 18 -9.32 9.91 -9.58
N THR A 19 -8.75 10.11 -10.75
CA THR A 19 -8.69 9.08 -11.81
C THR A 19 -7.37 8.30 -11.74
N TYR A 20 -7.39 7.09 -12.27
CA TYR A 20 -6.23 6.21 -12.37
C TYR A 20 -5.08 6.88 -13.11
N ALA A 21 -5.38 7.55 -14.22
CA ALA A 21 -4.39 8.25 -15.02
C ALA A 21 -3.62 9.31 -14.22
N ARG A 22 -4.30 10.03 -13.31
CA ARG A 22 -3.67 11.08 -12.49
C ARG A 22 -2.73 10.51 -11.43
N VAL A 23 -3.05 9.34 -10.89
CA VAL A 23 -2.24 8.70 -9.83
C VAL A 23 -1.09 7.88 -10.40
N LEU A 24 -1.03 7.68 -11.72
CA LEU A 24 0.06 6.97 -12.38
C LEU A 24 1.40 7.72 -12.26
N ALA A 25 1.38 9.06 -12.28
CA ALA A 25 2.58 9.87 -12.03
C ALA A 25 3.13 9.64 -10.61
N LEU A 26 2.25 9.47 -9.62
CA LEU A 26 2.63 9.12 -8.25
C LEU A 26 3.25 7.71 -8.21
N HIS A 27 2.69 6.76 -8.96
CA HIS A 27 3.24 5.41 -9.06
C HIS A 27 4.67 5.41 -9.62
N GLN A 28 4.94 6.20 -10.68
CA GLN A 28 6.28 6.30 -11.27
C GLN A 28 7.32 6.84 -10.27
N LEU A 29 6.96 7.87 -9.50
CA LEU A 29 7.83 8.40 -8.43
C LEU A 29 8.09 7.32 -7.36
N TRP A 30 7.04 6.59 -6.96
CA TRP A 30 7.16 5.54 -5.97
C TRP A 30 8.04 4.36 -6.44
N GLN A 31 8.00 4.01 -7.74
CA GLN A 31 8.89 3.00 -8.31
C GLN A 31 10.37 3.39 -8.21
N GLY A 32 10.70 4.66 -8.49
CA GLY A 32 12.06 5.18 -8.31
C GLY A 32 12.52 5.11 -6.85
N TYR A 33 11.67 5.59 -5.94
CA TYR A 33 11.90 5.50 -4.50
C TYR A 33 12.17 4.06 -4.03
N MET A 34 11.33 3.11 -4.45
CA MET A 34 11.48 1.71 -4.07
C MET A 34 12.72 1.05 -4.66
N ALA A 35 13.10 1.42 -5.88
CA ALA A 35 14.33 0.96 -6.50
C ALA A 35 15.55 1.39 -5.69
N GLU A 36 15.62 2.66 -5.27
CA GLU A 36 16.69 3.16 -4.41
C GLU A 36 16.67 2.52 -3.02
N LEU A 37 15.50 2.45 -2.37
CA LEU A 37 15.34 1.90 -1.04
C LEU A 37 15.81 0.44 -0.95
N LEU A 38 15.47 -0.36 -1.96
CA LEU A 38 15.81 -1.78 -2.01
C LEU A 38 17.14 -2.06 -2.73
N GLY A 39 17.81 -1.04 -3.27
CA GLY A 39 19.01 -1.22 -4.07
C GLY A 39 18.77 -2.07 -5.32
N LEU A 40 17.58 -1.94 -5.93
CA LEU A 40 17.28 -2.58 -7.21
C LEU A 40 18.16 -1.94 -8.28
N GLN A 41 19.18 -2.66 -8.74
CA GLN A 41 19.89 -2.30 -9.96
C GLN A 41 18.89 -2.36 -11.13
N ALA A 42 19.10 -1.51 -12.15
CA ALA A 42 18.28 -1.38 -13.36
C ALA A 42 17.81 -2.74 -13.93
N PRO A 43 16.69 -2.78 -14.67
CA PRO A 43 15.77 -3.92 -14.73
C PRO A 43 16.38 -5.10 -15.48
N SER A 44 17.28 -5.84 -14.85
CA SER A 44 17.52 -7.22 -15.25
C SER A 44 16.32 -8.01 -14.72
N ALA A 45 15.47 -8.45 -15.64
CA ALA A 45 14.26 -9.23 -15.38
C ALA A 45 14.52 -10.59 -14.68
N ALA A 46 15.76 -10.86 -14.27
CA ALA A 46 16.24 -12.14 -13.74
C ALA A 46 16.73 -12.08 -12.29
N ALA A 47 16.86 -10.90 -11.68
CA ALA A 47 17.26 -10.82 -10.27
C ALA A 47 16.05 -11.20 -9.39
N ARG A 48 15.96 -12.47 -8.98
CA ARG A 48 15.11 -12.89 -7.86
C ARG A 48 15.53 -12.06 -6.65
N HIS A 49 14.79 -10.99 -6.36
CA HIS A 49 15.11 -10.17 -5.21
C HIS A 49 14.86 -11.00 -3.96
N ARG A 50 15.94 -11.33 -3.26
CA ARG A 50 15.87 -12.18 -2.08
C ARG A 50 15.29 -11.36 -0.94
N VAL A 51 14.19 -11.83 -0.36
CA VAL A 51 13.67 -11.26 0.88
C VAL A 51 14.68 -11.55 1.98
N THR A 52 15.36 -10.52 2.47
CA THR A 52 16.27 -10.60 3.62
C THR A 52 15.67 -9.87 4.81
N ALA A 53 16.16 -10.14 6.03
CA ALA A 53 15.74 -9.38 7.21
C ALA A 53 15.90 -7.86 7.04
N VAL A 54 16.96 -7.43 6.33
CA VAL A 54 17.20 -6.01 6.02
C VAL A 54 16.12 -5.48 5.07
N THR A 55 15.83 -6.20 3.98
CA THR A 55 14.77 -5.83 3.03
C THR A 55 13.40 -5.76 3.71
N THR A 56 13.07 -6.74 4.57
CA THR A 56 11.83 -6.74 5.36
C THR A 56 11.75 -5.52 6.27
N GLN A 57 12.82 -5.17 6.98
CA GLN A 57 12.84 -3.98 7.84
C GLN A 57 12.66 -2.67 7.06
N ARG A 58 13.26 -2.58 5.86
CA ARG A 58 13.08 -1.42 4.96
C ARG A 58 11.63 -1.33 4.48
N LEU A 59 11.05 -2.44 4.05
CA LEU A 59 9.65 -2.51 3.60
C LEU A 59 8.66 -2.13 4.70
N LEU A 60 8.86 -2.59 5.94
CA LEU A 60 7.97 -2.25 7.06
C LEU A 60 7.93 -0.75 7.39
N ARG A 61 9.00 -0.02 7.06
CA ARG A 61 9.13 1.43 7.28
C ARG A 61 8.88 2.25 6.03
N ALA A 62 8.70 1.61 4.88
CA ALA A 62 8.55 2.28 3.62
C ALA A 62 7.22 3.04 3.55
N ASP A 63 7.21 4.10 2.74
CA ASP A 63 5.97 4.70 2.27
C ASP A 63 5.41 3.88 1.11
N PHE A 64 4.10 3.66 1.11
CA PHE A 64 3.38 2.92 0.07
C PHE A 64 2.40 3.80 -0.73
N HIS A 65 2.35 5.11 -0.50
CA HIS A 65 1.55 6.01 -1.34
C HIS A 65 2.13 6.00 -2.76
N GLY A 66 1.34 5.60 -3.74
CA GLY A 66 1.78 5.32 -5.12
C GLY A 66 2.06 3.85 -5.41
N ALA A 67 2.04 2.97 -4.40
CA ALA A 67 2.24 1.55 -4.61
C ALA A 67 1.08 0.94 -5.41
N HIS A 68 1.38 0.24 -6.49
CA HIS A 68 0.41 -0.60 -7.16
C HIS A 68 0.26 -1.91 -6.38
N MET A 69 -0.94 -2.16 -5.86
CA MET A 69 -1.21 -3.29 -4.99
C MET A 69 -2.49 -4.03 -5.37
N THR A 70 -2.50 -5.34 -5.12
CA THR A 70 -3.64 -6.23 -5.35
C THR A 70 -3.95 -6.99 -4.08
N VAL A 71 -5.21 -7.04 -3.67
CA VAL A 71 -5.65 -7.86 -2.53
C VAL A 71 -5.65 -9.33 -2.95
N THR A 72 -4.70 -10.12 -2.47
CA THR A 72 -4.58 -11.55 -2.78
C THR A 72 -5.35 -12.42 -1.78
N ARG A 73 -5.50 -11.97 -0.54
CA ARG A 73 -6.30 -12.65 0.50
C ARG A 73 -7.04 -11.62 1.35
N SER A 74 -8.24 -11.96 1.81
CA SER A 74 -8.99 -11.16 2.76
C SER A 74 -9.97 -12.02 3.54
N ARG A 75 -10.24 -11.67 4.80
CA ARG A 75 -11.36 -12.24 5.58
C ARG A 75 -12.72 -12.00 4.91
N CYS A 76 -12.85 -10.93 4.14
CA CYS A 76 -14.05 -10.65 3.35
C CYS A 76 -13.74 -10.88 1.86
N PRO A 77 -14.27 -11.96 1.25
CA PRO A 77 -13.93 -12.35 -0.13
C PRO A 77 -14.19 -11.27 -1.18
N ASN A 78 -15.14 -10.36 -0.93
CA ASN A 78 -15.47 -9.27 -1.85
C ASN A 78 -14.31 -8.29 -2.12
N TYR A 79 -13.29 -8.27 -1.24
CA TYR A 79 -12.09 -7.46 -1.47
C TYR A 79 -11.02 -8.18 -2.28
N VAL A 80 -11.06 -9.51 -2.39
CA VAL A 80 -10.05 -10.26 -3.16
C VAL A 80 -10.12 -9.87 -4.63
N GLY A 81 -8.96 -9.59 -5.22
CA GLY A 81 -8.84 -9.10 -6.58
C GLY A 81 -9.00 -7.58 -6.74
N VAL A 82 -9.33 -6.83 -5.68
CA VAL A 82 -9.23 -5.37 -5.73
C VAL A 82 -7.78 -4.99 -6.00
N ALA A 83 -7.56 -4.26 -7.09
CA ALA A 83 -6.23 -3.88 -7.56
C ALA A 83 -6.18 -2.41 -7.98
N GLY A 84 -5.02 -1.78 -7.84
CA GLY A 84 -4.77 -0.43 -8.31
C GLY A 84 -3.69 0.30 -7.50
N VAL A 85 -3.65 1.62 -7.62
CA VAL A 85 -2.66 2.47 -6.94
C VAL A 85 -3.20 2.93 -5.58
N MET A 86 -2.45 2.69 -4.51
CA MET A 86 -2.79 3.19 -3.18
C MET A 86 -2.50 4.68 -3.06
N VAL A 87 -3.51 5.47 -2.67
CA VAL A 87 -3.43 6.93 -2.61
C VAL A 87 -3.62 7.50 -1.22
N MET A 88 -4.16 6.71 -0.29
CA MET A 88 -4.34 7.15 1.08
C MET A 88 -4.22 5.97 2.03
N GLU A 89 -3.39 6.16 3.04
CA GLU A 89 -3.32 5.29 4.19
C GLU A 89 -4.02 5.92 5.40
N SER A 90 -4.91 5.18 6.03
CA SER A 90 -5.45 5.49 7.36
C SER A 90 -5.02 4.44 8.38
N HIS A 91 -5.44 4.54 9.64
CA HIS A 91 -5.13 3.54 10.66
C HIS A 91 -5.54 2.11 10.24
N ALA A 92 -6.76 1.93 9.72
CA ALA A 92 -7.35 0.61 9.50
C ALA A 92 -7.63 0.28 8.03
N THR A 93 -7.48 1.24 7.11
CA THR A 93 -7.83 1.05 5.70
C THR A 93 -6.79 1.64 4.75
N PHE A 94 -6.68 1.05 3.57
CA PHE A 94 -6.05 1.65 2.40
C PHE A 94 -7.14 2.13 1.43
N GLN A 95 -6.93 3.27 0.78
CA GLN A 95 -7.74 3.69 -0.37
C GLN A 95 -6.95 3.45 -1.65
N ILE A 96 -7.54 2.66 -2.54
CA ILE A 96 -6.93 2.20 -3.79
C ILE A 96 -7.75 2.73 -4.96
N VAL A 97 -7.11 3.38 -5.93
CA VAL A 97 -7.73 3.80 -7.18
C VAL A 97 -7.51 2.71 -8.22
N GLY A 98 -8.60 2.08 -8.66
CA GLY A 98 -8.57 1.07 -9.71
C GLY A 98 -8.50 1.67 -11.10
N THR A 99 -8.21 0.84 -12.11
CA THR A 99 -8.18 1.25 -13.53
C THR A 99 -9.53 1.70 -14.08
N ASP A 100 -10.61 1.44 -13.35
CA ASP A 100 -11.97 1.88 -13.63
C ASP A 100 -12.30 3.24 -13.01
N ASP A 101 -11.26 4.00 -12.59
CA ASP A 101 -11.36 5.31 -11.94
C ASP A 101 -12.17 5.31 -10.63
N ARG A 102 -12.37 4.14 -10.02
CA ARG A 102 -13.09 4.02 -8.74
C ARG A 102 -12.13 3.91 -7.58
N VAL A 103 -12.38 4.74 -6.56
CA VAL A 103 -11.70 4.65 -5.26
C VAL A 103 -12.36 3.58 -4.40
N ARG A 104 -11.59 2.60 -3.97
CA ARG A 104 -12.02 1.52 -3.07
C ARG A 104 -11.30 1.62 -1.75
N ARG A 105 -12.06 1.64 -0.65
CA ARG A 105 -11.50 1.60 0.70
C ARG A 105 -11.43 0.15 1.18
N VAL A 106 -10.22 -0.39 1.30
CA VAL A 106 -9.98 -1.78 1.69
C VAL A 106 -9.52 -1.85 3.15
N PRO A 107 -10.18 -2.64 4.03
CA PRO A 107 -9.69 -2.91 5.37
C PRO A 107 -8.34 -3.63 5.36
N LYS A 108 -7.42 -3.18 6.21
CA LYS A 108 -6.12 -3.85 6.39
C LYS A 108 -6.25 -5.16 7.18
N ALA A 109 -7.19 -5.19 8.12
CA ALA A 109 -7.29 -6.27 9.09
C ALA A 109 -7.69 -7.61 8.46
N GLY A 110 -6.79 -8.59 8.52
CA GLY A 110 -6.92 -9.89 7.87
C GLY A 110 -6.90 -9.84 6.34
N ALA A 111 -6.26 -8.82 5.76
CA ALA A 111 -6.01 -8.73 4.32
C ALA A 111 -4.53 -8.89 4.00
N VAL A 112 -4.22 -9.51 2.86
CA VAL A 112 -2.86 -9.63 2.30
C VAL A 112 -2.85 -8.92 0.95
N PHE A 113 -1.85 -8.06 0.77
CA PHE A 113 -1.68 -7.24 -0.42
C PHE A 113 -0.41 -7.66 -1.15
N SER A 114 -0.51 -8.04 -2.42
CA SER A 114 0.64 -8.17 -3.31
C SER A 114 1.00 -6.81 -3.88
N VAL A 115 2.21 -6.34 -3.63
CA VAL A 115 2.73 -5.04 -4.06
C VAL A 115 3.80 -5.24 -5.11
N GLN A 116 3.62 -4.60 -6.27
CA GLN A 116 4.60 -4.66 -7.35
C GLN A 116 5.64 -3.56 -7.18
N VAL A 117 6.89 -3.92 -6.88
CA VAL A 117 7.99 -2.93 -6.70
C VAL A 117 8.78 -2.66 -7.98
N ALA A 118 8.75 -3.62 -8.92
CA ALA A 118 9.37 -3.52 -10.24
C ALA A 118 8.65 -4.47 -11.20
N PRO A 119 8.83 -4.36 -12.53
CA PRO A 119 8.28 -5.32 -13.49
C PRO A 119 8.66 -6.76 -13.11
N GLY A 120 7.66 -7.59 -12.82
CA GLY A 120 7.87 -8.99 -12.41
C GLY A 120 8.33 -9.22 -10.96
N ALA A 121 8.51 -8.17 -10.15
CA ALA A 121 8.94 -8.30 -8.74
C ALA A 121 7.83 -7.85 -7.78
N PHE A 122 7.38 -8.78 -6.94
CA PHE A 122 6.26 -8.60 -6.02
C PHE A 122 6.64 -8.94 -4.58
N TYR A 123 6.03 -8.23 -3.63
CA TYR A 123 6.09 -8.52 -2.20
C TYR A 123 4.70 -8.68 -1.60
N GLU A 124 4.53 -9.63 -0.69
CA GLU A 124 3.32 -9.73 0.12
C GLU A 124 3.42 -8.84 1.37
N LEU A 125 2.42 -7.99 1.56
CA LEU A 125 2.21 -7.19 2.77
C LEU A 125 1.01 -7.72 3.54
N TYR A 126 1.24 -8.06 4.81
CA TYR A 126 0.19 -8.47 5.75
C TYR A 126 -0.41 -7.23 6.38
N GLY A 127 -1.67 -6.92 6.05
CA GLY A 127 -2.33 -5.70 6.47
C GLY A 127 -2.43 -5.53 7.99
N ASP A 128 -2.48 -6.62 8.76
CA ASP A 128 -2.46 -6.57 10.23
C ASP A 128 -1.22 -5.86 10.78
N GLY A 129 -0.05 -6.04 10.15
CA GLY A 129 1.19 -5.34 10.52
C GLY A 129 1.18 -3.84 10.20
N PHE A 130 0.21 -3.38 9.41
CA PHE A 130 0.03 -1.99 9.02
C PHE A 130 -1.12 -1.30 9.78
N ILE A 131 -1.73 -1.99 10.76
CA ILE A 131 -2.66 -1.38 11.73
C ILE A 131 -1.85 -0.61 12.77
N ALA A 132 -1.25 0.48 12.31
CA ALA A 132 -0.55 1.50 13.08
C ALA A 132 -0.56 2.78 12.24
N ARG A 133 -0.51 3.95 12.86
CA ARG A 133 -0.36 5.20 12.10
C ARG A 133 0.95 5.15 11.28
N THR A 134 0.93 5.65 10.05
CA THR A 134 2.10 5.69 9.15
C THR A 134 3.34 6.27 9.83
N VAL A 135 3.15 7.39 10.56
CA VAL A 135 4.20 8.05 11.34
C VAL A 135 4.78 7.15 12.44
N GLU A 136 3.98 6.27 13.04
CA GLU A 136 4.44 5.37 14.09
C GLU A 136 5.27 4.21 13.54
N ARG A 137 5.03 3.79 12.30
CA ARG A 137 5.80 2.71 11.67
C ARG A 137 7.25 3.12 11.36
N SER A 138 7.46 4.39 11.03
CA SER A 138 8.80 4.92 10.79
C SER A 138 9.69 4.92 12.05
N VAL A 139 9.08 4.87 13.24
CA VAL A 139 9.78 5.01 14.53
C VAL A 139 9.81 3.71 15.34
N LYS A 140 8.82 2.81 15.21
CA LYS A 140 8.75 1.56 15.98
C LYS A 140 9.74 0.49 15.48
N LYS A 141 10.48 -0.11 16.40
CA LYS A 141 11.36 -1.27 16.16
C LYS A 141 10.48 -2.54 16.14
N PHE A 142 10.14 -3.04 14.96
CA PHE A 142 9.39 -4.29 14.81
C PHE A 142 10.23 -5.47 15.34
N ARG A 143 9.66 -6.25 16.27
CA ARG A 143 10.23 -7.52 16.74
C ARG A 143 9.66 -8.63 15.87
N SER A 144 10.51 -9.54 15.40
CA SER A 144 10.06 -10.75 14.72
C SER A 144 9.32 -11.63 15.73
N GLY A 145 8.00 -11.72 15.61
CA GLY A 145 7.23 -12.78 16.27
C GLY A 145 7.36 -14.06 15.44
N THR A 146 7.63 -15.18 16.11
CA THR A 146 7.48 -16.51 15.52
C THR A 146 6.04 -16.67 15.05
N ILE A 147 5.88 -17.01 13.77
CA ILE A 147 4.59 -17.39 13.20
C ILE A 147 4.45 -18.89 13.53
N ASP A 148 3.48 -19.22 14.39
CA ASP A 148 2.98 -20.60 14.54
C ASP A 148 1.87 -20.86 13.49
#